data_AF-A0A2V8GBK4-F1
#
_entry.id   AF-A0A2V8GBK4-F1
#
_cell.length_a   1.000
_cell.length_b   1.000
_cell.length_c   1.000
_cell.angle_alpha   90.00
_cell.angle_beta   90.00
_cell.angle_gamma   90.00
#
_symmetry.space_group_name_H-M   'P 1'
#
loop_
_entity.id
_entity.type
_entity.pdbx_description
1 polymer ?
#
loop_
_entity_poly.entity_id
_entity_poly.type
_entity_poly.pdbx_seq_one_letter_code
_entity_poly.pdbx_strand_id
1 'polypeptide(L)'
;VNTGAEAVENAIKSVLLNRVMTSDDRDGGFIVSFEGAFHGRTLGALAVTHRKKARLGFPTFDWPHIAFPVEETGSPKETARREDRSLKQLWDLLVSGRLPHAEKSKDTFRREVDVLDEFLGQPGQDVNAFVQAQRANLSADVVRRSRRVAAVLVEPIQGEGGVRVASARFMRKLRLLTRIYDVPLIFDEVQTGWGMTGRLWAHELFDLPSPPDLVTWAKKAQNGVLFVSEALATFFQEEKKFNTTWEGDSVGMVRLLALLDKLDLEQVQRTGGRARSGLEALAREYREIMKNVRGAGVMLAFDVQRADLRDVLLDRVFRRGLILLPAGERSLRFYPRYDTEASAIDEALSILRAAIEDLVGGRVAAEAAPAPKIRVGTLAIPLDTVELVDLTPANFETHKLQVLAVEQERYGAAAQYPPDVLRAGHRPLLQFPLETLEATATNPRAIGIAARDRVSGRFVGYALGSALENHDEEGVASDPRFGENNTFYLQALATLPTVQNSVELENYLLDSLRERAIAAGFEFLSTLIEDRVWETGPEWLRNATVLERLDNYLRSGIPFAYLQAPLQPVAEPVAAGDATKA
;
A
#
# COMPACT_ATOMS: atom_id res chain seq x y z
N VAL A 1 -22.21 14.30 -5.39
CA VAL A 1 -22.74 13.16 -6.18
C VAL A 1 -22.14 11.86 -5.67
N ASN A 2 -22.65 10.69 -6.05
CA ASN A 2 -22.28 9.42 -5.42
C ASN A 2 -21.01 8.79 -6.00
N THR A 3 -20.69 9.08 -7.27
CA THR A 3 -19.57 8.41 -7.95
C THR A 3 -18.64 9.37 -8.68
N GLY A 4 -17.41 8.91 -8.94
CA GLY A 4 -16.48 9.67 -9.77
C GLY A 4 -16.94 9.85 -11.22
N ALA A 5 -17.64 8.87 -11.79
CA ALA A 5 -18.20 9.00 -13.13
C ALA A 5 -19.28 10.11 -13.18
N GLU A 6 -20.15 10.19 -12.17
CA GLU A 6 -21.10 11.29 -12.05
C GLU A 6 -20.41 12.65 -11.85
N ALA A 7 -19.30 12.70 -11.08
CA ALA A 7 -18.54 13.95 -10.93
C ALA A 7 -17.98 14.43 -12.28
N VAL A 8 -17.46 13.51 -13.09
CA VAL A 8 -17.02 13.77 -14.47
C VAL A 8 -18.18 14.21 -15.37
N GLU A 9 -19.35 13.58 -15.29
CA GLU A 9 -20.54 14.01 -16.04
C GLU A 9 -20.96 15.44 -15.68
N ASN A 10 -20.91 15.79 -14.39
CA ASN A 10 -21.21 17.15 -13.94
C ASN A 10 -20.18 18.14 -14.48
N ALA A 11 -18.88 17.80 -14.48
CA ALA A 11 -17.83 18.64 -15.06
C ALA A 11 -18.05 18.86 -16.57
N ILE A 12 -18.34 17.79 -17.31
CA ILE A 12 -18.66 17.84 -18.75
C ILE A 12 -19.88 18.73 -18.98
N LYS A 13 -20.96 18.54 -18.21
CA LYS A 13 -22.18 19.33 -18.35
C LYS A 13 -21.93 20.82 -18.10
N SER A 14 -21.14 21.17 -17.09
CA SER A 14 -20.80 22.58 -16.79
C SER A 14 -20.12 23.27 -17.96
N VAL A 15 -19.14 22.62 -18.59
CA VAL A 15 -18.40 23.23 -19.71
C VAL A 15 -19.20 23.26 -21.01
N LEU A 16 -19.99 22.21 -21.30
CA LEU A 16 -20.87 22.20 -22.46
C LEU A 16 -21.96 23.28 -22.33
N LEU A 17 -22.59 23.40 -21.16
CA LEU A 17 -23.59 24.43 -20.90
C LEU A 17 -22.99 25.83 -21.02
N ASN A 18 -21.79 26.04 -20.48
CA ASN A 18 -21.07 27.29 -20.66
C ASN A 18 -20.90 27.63 -22.15
N ARG A 19 -20.56 26.66 -23.00
CA ARG A 19 -20.48 26.88 -24.45
C ARG A 19 -21.82 27.20 -25.09
N VAL A 20 -22.88 26.45 -24.77
CA VAL A 20 -24.24 26.75 -25.27
C VAL A 20 -24.66 28.19 -24.95
N MET A 21 -24.27 28.71 -23.79
CA MET A 21 -24.65 30.05 -23.34
C MET A 21 -23.73 31.17 -23.86
N THR A 22 -22.50 30.86 -24.25
CA THR A 22 -21.47 31.85 -24.65
C THR A 22 -21.13 31.82 -26.15
N SER A 23 -21.62 30.82 -26.88
CA SER A 23 -21.46 30.69 -28.33
C SER A 23 -22.68 31.24 -29.09
N ASP A 24 -22.43 31.82 -30.26
CA ASP A 24 -23.48 32.40 -31.11
C ASP A 24 -24.39 31.32 -31.73
N ASP A 25 -23.84 30.13 -32.00
CA ASP A 25 -24.54 29.00 -32.60
C ASP A 25 -25.23 28.08 -31.57
N ARG A 26 -25.07 28.36 -30.27
CA ARG A 26 -25.55 27.56 -29.15
C ARG A 26 -25.10 26.09 -29.20
N ASP A 27 -23.96 25.83 -29.86
CA ASP A 27 -23.34 24.51 -29.89
C ASP A 27 -22.63 24.25 -28.55
N GLY A 28 -22.83 23.05 -28.00
CA GLY A 28 -22.12 22.61 -26.80
C GLY A 28 -20.65 22.28 -27.10
N GLY A 29 -20.30 22.03 -28.36
CA GLY A 29 -18.95 21.68 -28.79
C GLY A 29 -18.56 20.24 -28.44
N PHE A 30 -17.26 20.01 -28.28
CA PHE A 30 -16.70 18.70 -27.94
C PHE A 30 -15.62 18.80 -26.86
N ILE A 31 -15.44 17.71 -26.11
CA ILE A 31 -14.38 17.57 -25.12
C ILE A 31 -13.16 16.93 -25.78
N VAL A 32 -11.96 17.44 -25.48
CA VAL A 32 -10.71 16.80 -25.87
C VAL A 32 -10.20 16.00 -24.67
N SER A 33 -10.03 14.70 -24.85
CA SER A 33 -9.38 13.82 -23.87
C SER A 33 -8.17 13.14 -24.51
N PHE A 34 -7.57 12.18 -23.81
CA PHE A 34 -6.27 11.61 -24.15
C PHE A 34 -6.34 10.11 -24.42
N GLU A 35 -5.49 9.63 -25.31
CA GLU A 35 -5.26 8.20 -25.50
C GLU A 35 -4.81 7.57 -24.19
N GLY A 36 -5.44 6.46 -23.82
CA GLY A 36 -5.19 5.72 -22.58
C GLY A 36 -5.98 6.21 -21.36
N ALA A 37 -6.75 7.29 -21.49
CA ALA A 37 -7.52 7.84 -20.39
C ALA A 37 -8.68 6.94 -19.93
N PHE A 38 -9.04 7.06 -18.65
CA PHE A 38 -10.22 6.43 -18.05
C PHE A 38 -10.92 7.39 -17.08
N HIS A 39 -12.10 7.85 -17.47
CA HIS A 39 -12.88 8.84 -16.72
C HIS A 39 -14.22 8.31 -16.21
N GLY A 40 -14.57 7.07 -16.57
CA GLY A 40 -15.79 6.42 -16.10
C GLY A 40 -16.48 5.59 -17.16
N ARG A 41 -17.71 5.18 -16.86
CA ARG A 41 -18.52 4.31 -17.73
C ARG A 41 -19.98 4.76 -17.88
N THR A 42 -20.31 5.95 -17.41
CA THR A 42 -21.55 6.66 -17.79
C THR A 42 -21.39 7.28 -19.18
N LEU A 43 -22.46 7.63 -19.88
CA LEU A 43 -22.42 7.94 -21.32
C LEU A 43 -21.40 9.03 -21.73
N GLY A 44 -21.36 10.15 -21.02
CA GLY A 44 -20.42 11.24 -21.25
C GLY A 44 -19.00 10.90 -20.79
N ALA A 45 -18.85 10.31 -19.60
CA ALA A 45 -17.54 9.85 -19.10
C ALA A 45 -16.93 8.74 -19.98
N LEU A 46 -17.78 7.94 -20.62
CA LEU A 46 -17.40 6.89 -21.56
C LEU A 46 -16.92 7.48 -22.89
N ALA A 47 -17.48 8.61 -23.32
CA ALA A 47 -17.06 9.32 -24.54
C ALA A 47 -15.65 9.90 -24.44
N VAL A 48 -15.19 10.21 -23.23
CA VAL A 48 -13.80 10.64 -22.96
C VAL A 48 -12.90 9.50 -22.45
N THR A 49 -13.45 8.29 -22.23
CA THR A 49 -12.66 7.11 -21.86
C THR A 49 -12.13 6.41 -23.12
N HIS A 50 -10.81 6.39 -23.31
CA HIS A 50 -10.20 5.90 -24.53
C HIS A 50 -10.41 4.40 -24.79
N ARG A 51 -10.49 3.59 -23.73
CA ARG A 51 -10.44 2.13 -23.82
C ARG A 51 -11.56 1.56 -24.70
N LYS A 52 -11.22 1.09 -25.91
CA LYS A 52 -12.18 0.56 -26.90
C LYS A 52 -13.13 -0.50 -26.33
N LYS A 53 -12.60 -1.47 -25.56
CA LYS A 53 -13.42 -2.52 -24.92
C LYS A 53 -14.47 -1.96 -23.94
N ALA A 54 -14.20 -0.84 -23.29
CA ALA A 54 -15.17 -0.22 -22.38
C ALA A 54 -16.33 0.45 -23.15
N ARG A 55 -16.06 0.93 -24.37
CA ARG A 55 -17.02 1.60 -25.26
C ARG A 55 -17.83 0.64 -26.13
N LEU A 56 -17.44 -0.63 -26.20
CA LEU A 56 -18.08 -1.63 -27.06
C LEU A 56 -19.55 -1.81 -26.68
N GLY A 57 -20.45 -1.66 -27.65
CA GLY A 57 -21.90 -1.83 -27.46
C GLY A 57 -22.66 -0.58 -27.01
N PHE A 58 -21.98 0.52 -26.69
CA PHE A 58 -22.62 1.79 -26.34
C PHE A 58 -22.60 2.78 -27.52
N PRO A 59 -23.72 3.42 -27.88
CA PRO A 59 -23.65 4.64 -28.67
C PRO A 59 -22.93 5.70 -27.83
N THR A 60 -21.95 6.40 -28.40
CA THR A 60 -21.16 7.40 -27.66
C THR A 60 -20.79 8.56 -28.58
N PHE A 61 -20.41 9.70 -28.00
CA PHE A 61 -20.05 10.90 -28.76
C PHE A 61 -18.72 10.71 -29.49
N ASP A 62 -18.61 11.22 -30.74
CA ASP A 62 -17.36 11.24 -31.49
C ASP A 62 -16.47 12.40 -31.03
N TRP A 63 -15.97 12.30 -29.79
CA TRP A 63 -15.06 13.28 -29.21
C TRP A 63 -13.58 12.84 -29.37
N PRO A 64 -12.69 13.79 -29.70
CA PRO A 64 -11.29 13.46 -30.02
C PRO A 64 -10.51 13.00 -28.79
N HIS A 65 -9.68 11.98 -29.01
CA HIS A 65 -8.64 11.54 -28.07
C HIS A 65 -7.28 11.85 -28.70
N ILE A 66 -6.52 12.75 -28.10
CA ILE A 66 -5.17 13.11 -28.56
C ILE A 66 -4.11 12.26 -27.84
N ALA A 67 -2.91 12.16 -28.40
CA ALA A 67 -1.84 11.36 -27.82
C ALA A 67 -1.48 11.85 -26.41
N PHE A 68 -1.38 10.96 -25.41
CA PHE A 68 -0.85 11.29 -24.09
C PHE A 68 0.68 11.18 -24.07
N PRO A 69 1.41 12.25 -23.72
CA PRO A 69 2.87 12.27 -23.81
C PRO A 69 3.50 11.67 -22.55
N VAL A 70 3.67 10.34 -22.56
CA VAL A 70 4.34 9.64 -21.45
C VAL A 70 5.79 10.11 -21.35
N GLU A 71 6.16 10.57 -20.16
CA GLU A 71 7.53 10.91 -19.80
C GLU A 71 8.39 9.65 -19.67
N GLU A 72 9.54 9.67 -20.33
CA GLU A 72 10.59 8.68 -20.19
C GLU A 72 11.88 9.36 -19.71
N THR A 73 12.21 9.20 -18.43
CA THR A 73 13.39 9.82 -17.81
C THR A 73 14.69 9.49 -18.54
N GLY A 74 14.80 8.26 -19.07
CA GLY A 74 15.96 7.80 -19.84
C GLY A 74 16.00 8.28 -21.30
N SER A 75 15.00 9.03 -21.78
CA SER A 75 14.93 9.50 -23.17
C SER A 75 14.28 10.88 -23.31
N PRO A 76 14.92 11.96 -22.82
CA PRO A 76 14.36 13.32 -22.85
C PRO A 76 13.96 13.81 -24.24
N LYS A 77 14.73 13.44 -25.28
CA LYS A 77 14.41 13.80 -26.68
C LYS A 77 13.11 13.16 -27.17
N GLU A 78 12.86 11.92 -26.77
CA GLU A 78 11.64 11.19 -27.16
C GLU A 78 10.43 11.72 -26.38
N THR A 79 10.60 11.99 -25.08
CA THR A 79 9.63 12.72 -24.27
C THR A 79 9.23 14.03 -24.95
N ALA A 80 10.21 14.87 -25.35
CA ALA A 80 9.94 16.14 -26.01
C ALA A 80 9.16 15.98 -27.33
N ARG A 81 9.50 14.98 -28.16
CA ARG A 81 8.77 14.69 -29.40
C ARG A 81 7.32 14.30 -29.16
N ARG A 82 7.04 13.50 -28.12
CA ARG A 82 5.69 13.09 -27.75
C ARG A 82 4.87 14.28 -27.25
N GLU A 83 5.47 15.14 -26.44
CA GLU A 83 4.85 16.38 -25.96
C GLU A 83 4.48 17.30 -27.12
N ASP A 84 5.40 17.55 -28.05
CA ASP A 84 5.14 18.37 -29.24
C ASP A 84 4.02 17.78 -30.09
N ARG A 85 3.99 16.45 -30.28
CA ARG A 85 2.90 15.77 -30.99
C ARG A 85 1.56 15.98 -30.30
N SER A 86 1.51 15.80 -28.99
CA SER A 86 0.28 16.00 -28.19
C SER A 86 -0.20 17.45 -28.27
N LEU A 87 0.68 18.42 -28.02
CA LEU A 87 0.36 19.85 -28.06
C LEU A 87 -0.08 20.27 -29.47
N LYS A 88 0.55 19.72 -30.52
CA LYS A 88 0.17 19.98 -31.91
C LYS A 88 -1.24 19.50 -32.21
N GLN A 89 -1.60 18.30 -31.77
CA GLN A 89 -2.94 17.76 -31.98
C GLN A 89 -4.00 18.61 -31.27
N LEU A 90 -3.73 19.07 -30.04
CA LEU A 90 -4.60 20.01 -29.35
C LEU A 90 -4.70 21.35 -30.08
N TRP A 91 -3.56 21.97 -30.42
CA TRP A 91 -3.51 23.23 -31.16
C TRP A 91 -4.28 23.16 -32.49
N ASP A 92 -4.16 22.06 -33.22
CA ASP A 92 -4.93 21.84 -34.45
C ASP A 92 -6.44 21.85 -34.20
N LEU A 93 -6.90 21.26 -33.09
CA LEU A 93 -8.31 21.28 -32.71
C LEU A 93 -8.76 22.68 -32.28
N LEU A 94 -7.93 23.42 -31.55
CA LEU A 94 -8.20 24.79 -31.11
C LEU A 94 -8.30 25.76 -32.30
N VAL A 95 -7.35 25.70 -33.23
CA VAL A 95 -7.33 26.58 -34.40
C VAL A 95 -8.39 26.19 -35.43
N SER A 96 -8.69 24.90 -35.60
CA SER A 96 -9.63 24.46 -36.63
C SER A 96 -11.07 24.29 -36.17
N GLY A 97 -11.31 23.99 -34.89
CA GLY A 97 -12.62 23.57 -34.40
C GLY A 97 -13.17 22.36 -35.18
N ARG A 98 -12.30 21.48 -35.71
CA ARG A 98 -12.61 20.36 -36.63
C ARG A 98 -13.21 20.78 -37.99
N LEU A 99 -13.07 22.04 -38.41
CA LEU A 99 -13.49 22.48 -39.74
C LEU A 99 -12.46 22.08 -40.81
N PRO A 100 -12.86 21.44 -41.94
CA PRO A 100 -11.94 20.92 -42.95
C PRO A 100 -11.04 21.98 -43.60
N HIS A 101 -11.55 23.20 -43.80
CA HIS A 101 -10.85 24.27 -44.53
C HIS A 101 -10.09 25.26 -43.62
N ALA A 102 -9.93 24.92 -42.34
CA ALA A 102 -9.17 25.74 -41.41
C ALA A 102 -7.67 25.72 -41.76
N GLU A 103 -7.09 26.89 -42.01
CA GLU A 103 -5.65 27.04 -42.22
C GLU A 103 -4.86 26.63 -40.97
N LYS A 104 -3.87 25.76 -41.16
CA LYS A 104 -2.99 25.23 -40.11
C LYS A 104 -1.55 25.25 -40.60
N SER A 105 -0.74 26.17 -40.09
CA SER A 105 0.69 26.22 -40.40
C SER A 105 1.52 25.61 -39.27
N LYS A 106 2.44 24.72 -39.65
CA LYS A 106 3.43 24.13 -38.72
C LYS A 106 4.33 25.20 -38.09
N ASP A 107 4.63 26.26 -38.83
CA ASP A 107 5.50 27.33 -38.37
C ASP A 107 4.78 28.27 -37.40
N THR A 108 3.45 28.38 -37.50
CA THR A 108 2.66 29.08 -36.48
C THR A 108 2.65 28.31 -35.17
N PHE A 109 2.39 27.00 -35.21
CA PHE A 109 2.45 26.16 -34.01
C PHE A 109 3.82 26.23 -33.31
N ARG A 110 4.91 26.12 -34.07
CA ARG A 110 6.28 26.21 -33.51
C ARG A 110 6.49 27.53 -32.78
N ARG A 111 6.17 28.66 -33.44
CA ARG A 111 6.27 29.98 -32.83
C ARG A 111 5.46 30.11 -31.54
N GLU A 112 4.24 29.61 -31.51
CA GLU A 112 3.43 29.62 -30.29
C GLU A 112 4.08 28.81 -29.17
N VAL A 113 4.55 27.58 -29.45
CA VAL A 113 5.21 26.74 -28.45
C VAL A 113 6.52 27.36 -27.95
N ASP A 114 7.31 27.96 -28.84
CA ASP A 114 8.56 28.64 -28.49
C ASP A 114 8.30 29.80 -27.53
N VAL A 115 7.23 30.58 -27.77
CA VAL A 115 6.79 31.66 -26.87
C VAL A 115 6.35 31.12 -25.50
N LEU A 116 5.69 29.95 -25.45
CA LEU A 116 5.37 29.30 -24.17
C LEU A 116 6.63 28.86 -23.42
N ASP A 117 7.62 28.30 -24.12
CA ASP A 117 8.89 27.90 -23.52
C ASP A 117 9.65 29.12 -22.95
N GLU A 118 9.69 30.22 -23.71
CA GLU A 118 10.32 31.47 -23.27
C GLU A 118 9.65 32.02 -22.00
N PHE A 119 8.32 32.07 -21.98
CA PHE A 119 7.56 32.50 -20.80
C PHE A 119 7.83 31.60 -19.59
N LEU A 120 7.77 30.28 -19.77
CA LEU A 120 7.99 29.31 -18.68
C LEU A 120 9.43 29.31 -18.15
N GLY A 121 10.39 29.76 -18.96
CA GLY A 121 11.79 29.94 -18.58
C GLY A 121 12.05 31.16 -17.68
N GLN A 122 11.09 32.07 -17.55
CA GLN A 122 11.22 33.32 -16.80
C GLN A 122 10.33 33.31 -15.55
N PRO A 123 10.89 33.13 -14.33
CA PRO A 123 10.09 33.07 -13.11
C PRO A 123 9.48 34.44 -12.76
N GLY A 124 8.31 34.42 -12.10
CA GLY A 124 7.67 35.62 -11.56
C GLY A 124 6.93 36.52 -12.56
N GLN A 125 6.80 36.09 -13.81
CA GLN A 125 6.01 36.82 -14.81
C GLN A 125 4.51 36.76 -14.53
N ASP A 126 3.78 37.82 -14.91
CA ASP A 126 2.33 37.88 -14.81
C ASP A 126 1.68 37.01 -15.90
N VAL A 127 1.17 35.86 -15.47
CA VAL A 127 0.48 34.88 -16.32
C VAL A 127 -0.77 35.45 -16.97
N ASN A 128 -1.52 36.33 -16.29
CA ASN A 128 -2.72 36.91 -16.85
C ASN A 128 -2.38 37.92 -17.94
N ALA A 129 -1.41 38.80 -17.70
CA ALA A 129 -0.95 39.76 -18.70
C ALA A 129 -0.41 39.04 -19.95
N PHE A 130 0.39 37.99 -19.77
CA PHE A 130 0.89 37.16 -20.86
C PHE A 130 -0.25 36.51 -21.66
N VAL A 131 -1.19 35.84 -20.98
CA VAL A 131 -2.34 35.19 -21.63
C VAL A 131 -3.16 36.20 -22.44
N GLN A 132 -3.41 37.40 -21.92
CA GLN A 132 -4.15 38.44 -22.65
C GLN A 132 -3.38 38.93 -23.87
N ALA A 133 -2.06 39.15 -23.76
CA ALA A 133 -1.22 39.54 -24.88
C ALA A 133 -1.22 38.49 -26.00
N GLN A 134 -1.10 37.20 -25.65
CA GLN A 134 -1.16 36.12 -26.64
C GLN A 134 -2.54 35.97 -27.25
N ARG A 135 -3.61 36.09 -26.45
CA ARG A 135 -4.99 36.02 -26.93
C ARG A 135 -5.31 37.15 -27.90
N ALA A 136 -4.77 38.35 -27.69
CA ALA A 136 -4.96 39.50 -28.59
C ALA A 136 -4.38 39.27 -30.00
N ASN A 137 -3.42 38.34 -30.15
CA ASN A 137 -2.86 37.96 -31.44
C ASN A 137 -3.73 36.95 -32.22
N LEU A 138 -4.77 36.39 -31.60
CA LEU A 138 -5.67 35.44 -32.26
C LEU A 138 -6.70 36.19 -33.11
N SER A 139 -6.89 35.74 -34.36
CA SER A 139 -7.97 36.26 -35.20
C SER A 139 -9.35 35.87 -34.64
N ALA A 140 -10.37 36.69 -34.93
CA ALA A 140 -11.75 36.41 -34.52
C ALA A 140 -12.24 35.03 -34.99
N ASP A 141 -11.82 34.57 -36.17
CA ASP A 141 -12.14 33.23 -36.67
C ASP A 141 -11.49 32.11 -35.86
N VAL A 142 -10.24 32.29 -35.40
CA VAL A 142 -9.59 31.32 -34.51
C VAL A 142 -10.30 31.27 -33.16
N VAL A 143 -10.63 32.44 -32.58
CA VAL A 143 -11.38 32.52 -31.31
C VAL A 143 -12.75 31.86 -31.43
N ARG A 144 -13.49 32.08 -32.52
CA ARG A 144 -14.78 31.40 -32.75
C ARG A 144 -14.60 29.88 -32.85
N ARG A 145 -13.59 29.42 -33.60
CA ARG A 145 -13.32 27.97 -33.78
C ARG A 145 -12.86 27.29 -32.50
N SER A 146 -12.05 27.96 -31.68
CA SER A 146 -11.56 27.39 -30.42
C SER A 146 -12.68 27.16 -29.41
N ARG A 147 -13.74 27.99 -29.44
CA ARG A 147 -14.93 27.80 -28.61
C ARG A 147 -15.70 26.50 -28.89
N ARG A 148 -15.51 25.88 -30.06
CA ARG A 148 -16.04 24.52 -30.33
C ARG A 148 -15.37 23.46 -29.46
N VAL A 149 -14.18 23.74 -28.93
CA VAL A 149 -13.57 22.95 -27.87
C VAL A 149 -14.16 23.41 -26.54
N ALA A 150 -15.01 22.56 -25.96
CA ALA A 150 -15.70 22.86 -24.72
C ALA A 150 -14.77 22.79 -23.50
N ALA A 151 -13.88 21.80 -23.48
CA ALA A 151 -12.82 21.67 -22.48
C ALA A 151 -11.74 20.68 -22.95
N VAL A 152 -10.59 20.73 -22.27
CA VAL A 152 -9.61 19.65 -22.26
C VAL A 152 -9.71 18.93 -20.92
N LEU A 153 -9.86 17.61 -20.93
CA LEU A 153 -10.02 16.77 -19.74
C LEU A 153 -8.89 15.75 -19.65
N VAL A 154 -8.16 15.75 -18.53
CA VAL A 154 -6.92 14.99 -18.35
C VAL A 154 -6.78 14.43 -16.94
N GLU A 155 -6.29 13.19 -16.80
CA GLU A 155 -5.80 12.67 -15.51
C GLU A 155 -4.39 13.25 -15.24
N PRO A 156 -4.05 13.71 -14.02
CA PRO A 156 -2.68 14.10 -13.69
C PRO A 156 -1.67 12.98 -13.98
N ILE A 157 -2.05 11.75 -13.60
CA ILE A 157 -1.36 10.51 -13.89
C ILE A 157 -2.43 9.52 -14.37
N GLN A 158 -2.34 9.02 -15.60
CA GLN A 158 -3.36 8.08 -16.11
C GLN A 158 -3.26 6.75 -15.38
N GLY A 159 -4.27 6.41 -14.60
CA GLY A 159 -4.27 5.24 -13.73
C GLY A 159 -4.47 3.93 -14.48
N GLU A 160 -5.70 3.71 -14.95
CA GLU A 160 -6.10 2.49 -15.69
C GLU A 160 -5.29 2.28 -16.98
N GLY A 161 -4.84 3.39 -17.58
CA GLY A 161 -4.06 3.39 -18.82
C GLY A 161 -2.64 2.84 -18.69
N GLY A 162 -2.14 2.58 -17.47
CA GLY A 162 -0.76 2.13 -17.27
C GLY A 162 0.03 2.92 -16.23
N VAL A 163 -0.59 3.69 -15.33
CA VAL A 163 0.12 4.67 -14.47
C VAL A 163 1.09 5.51 -15.31
N ARG A 164 0.53 6.18 -16.33
CA ARG A 164 1.31 6.97 -17.30
C ARG A 164 1.42 8.39 -16.78
N VAL A 165 2.66 8.84 -16.59
CA VAL A 165 2.99 10.19 -16.09
C VAL A 165 3.42 11.04 -17.29
N ALA A 166 2.94 12.27 -17.37
CA ALA A 166 3.48 13.28 -18.29
C ALA A 166 4.37 14.25 -17.50
N SER A 167 5.27 14.95 -18.20
CA SER A 167 6.16 15.89 -17.54
C SER A 167 5.42 17.15 -17.07
N ALA A 168 5.99 17.81 -16.06
CA ALA A 168 5.53 19.14 -15.63
C ALA A 168 5.62 20.16 -16.78
N ARG A 169 6.64 20.09 -17.64
CA ARG A 169 6.79 20.96 -18.82
C ARG A 169 5.56 20.89 -19.72
N PHE A 170 5.11 19.68 -20.03
CA PHE A 170 3.91 19.48 -20.84
C PHE A 170 2.65 20.04 -20.16
N MET A 171 2.43 19.72 -18.88
CA MET A 171 1.24 20.15 -18.16
C MET A 171 1.16 21.69 -18.01
N ARG A 172 2.30 22.36 -17.81
CA ARG A 172 2.38 23.83 -17.76
C ARG A 172 2.07 24.45 -19.13
N LYS A 173 2.61 23.91 -20.23
CA LYS A 173 2.26 24.35 -21.60
C LYS A 173 0.80 24.10 -21.94
N LEU A 174 0.27 22.94 -21.57
CA LEU A 174 -1.15 22.61 -21.72
C LEU A 174 -2.01 23.67 -21.02
N ARG A 175 -1.67 24.04 -19.78
CA ARG A 175 -2.40 25.08 -19.05
C ARG A 175 -2.33 26.43 -19.76
N LEU A 176 -1.16 26.89 -20.18
CA LEU A 176 -1.04 28.17 -20.90
C LEU A 176 -1.84 28.15 -22.20
N LEU A 177 -1.75 27.07 -22.99
CA LEU A 177 -2.47 26.95 -24.25
C LEU A 177 -3.98 27.00 -24.04
N THR A 178 -4.51 26.25 -23.06
CA THR A 178 -5.94 26.29 -22.71
C THR A 178 -6.39 27.69 -22.27
N ARG A 179 -5.57 28.41 -21.48
CA ARG A 179 -5.83 29.79 -21.08
C ARG A 179 -5.83 30.77 -22.25
N ILE A 180 -4.87 30.69 -23.17
CA ILE A 180 -4.77 31.58 -24.33
C ILE A 180 -6.01 31.47 -25.21
N TYR A 181 -6.45 30.23 -25.49
CA TYR A 181 -7.57 29.94 -26.38
C TYR A 181 -8.96 29.96 -25.71
N ASP A 182 -9.03 30.32 -24.43
CA ASP A 182 -10.26 30.39 -23.63
C ASP A 182 -11.00 29.06 -23.47
N VAL A 183 -10.25 27.98 -23.31
CA VAL A 183 -10.77 26.62 -23.16
C VAL A 183 -10.56 26.16 -21.72
N PRO A 184 -11.62 25.75 -21.00
CA PRO A 184 -11.48 25.16 -19.67
C PRO A 184 -10.56 23.93 -19.65
N LEU A 185 -9.69 23.84 -18.65
CA LEU A 185 -8.91 22.65 -18.32
C LEU A 185 -9.52 21.95 -17.10
N ILE A 186 -9.79 20.65 -17.26
CA ILE A 186 -10.36 19.78 -16.23
C ILE A 186 -9.31 18.75 -15.85
N PHE A 187 -8.96 18.70 -14.56
CA PHE A 187 -8.21 17.57 -14.01
C PHE A 187 -9.15 16.54 -13.41
N ASP A 188 -9.04 15.31 -13.90
CA ASP A 188 -9.68 14.15 -13.28
C ASP A 188 -8.76 13.55 -12.21
N GLU A 189 -9.01 13.95 -10.97
CA GLU A 189 -8.30 13.50 -9.77
C GLU A 189 -9.05 12.37 -9.04
N VAL A 190 -10.02 11.71 -9.69
CA VAL A 190 -10.80 10.62 -9.09
C VAL A 190 -9.92 9.47 -8.61
N GLN A 191 -8.77 9.20 -9.24
CA GLN A 191 -7.80 8.22 -8.74
C GLN A 191 -6.61 8.83 -7.99
N THR A 192 -6.08 9.93 -8.52
CA THR A 192 -4.81 10.54 -8.09
C THR A 192 -4.95 11.44 -6.86
N GLY A 193 -6.12 12.03 -6.67
CA GLY A 193 -6.37 12.97 -5.58
C GLY A 193 -6.41 12.32 -4.21
N TRP A 194 -6.54 13.19 -3.22
CA TRP A 194 -6.65 12.86 -1.81
C TRP A 194 -5.40 12.19 -1.23
N GLY A 195 -4.22 12.71 -1.57
CA GLY A 195 -2.97 12.32 -0.93
C GLY A 195 -2.14 11.26 -1.64
N MET A 196 -2.64 10.60 -2.68
CA MET A 196 -2.04 9.36 -3.22
C MET A 196 -0.59 9.54 -3.68
N THR A 197 -0.26 10.74 -4.15
CA THR A 197 1.06 11.09 -4.68
C THR A 197 1.99 11.70 -3.63
N GLY A 198 1.55 11.80 -2.37
CA GLY A 198 2.23 12.59 -1.34
C GLY A 198 1.95 14.09 -1.42
N ARG A 199 1.03 14.49 -2.32
CA ARG A 199 0.39 15.82 -2.40
C ARG A 199 -1.11 15.62 -2.21
N LEU A 200 -1.81 16.64 -1.70
CA LEU A 200 -3.26 16.53 -1.54
C LEU A 200 -3.92 16.32 -2.92
N TRP A 201 -3.49 17.08 -3.92
CA TRP A 201 -3.88 16.95 -5.32
C TRP A 201 -2.66 16.66 -6.18
N ALA A 202 -2.76 15.71 -7.12
CA ALA A 202 -1.62 15.33 -7.95
C ALA A 202 -1.25 16.39 -8.99
N HIS A 203 -2.17 17.27 -9.40
CA HIS A 203 -1.82 18.37 -10.32
C HIS A 203 -0.84 19.38 -9.69
N GLU A 204 -0.69 19.40 -8.35
CA GLU A 204 0.34 20.18 -7.65
C GLU A 204 1.76 19.72 -8.01
N LEU A 205 1.95 18.50 -8.51
CA LEU A 205 3.25 18.01 -8.97
C LEU A 205 3.81 18.78 -10.17
N PHE A 206 2.98 19.56 -10.85
CA PHE A 206 3.33 20.19 -12.11
C PHE A 206 3.59 21.69 -12.03
N ASP A 207 3.39 22.32 -10.87
CA ASP A 207 3.58 23.76 -10.67
C ASP A 207 2.94 24.59 -11.81
N LEU A 208 1.64 24.34 -12.03
CA LEU A 208 0.90 24.99 -13.10
C LEU A 208 0.97 26.51 -12.96
N PRO A 209 1.13 27.26 -14.07
CA PRO A 209 1.21 28.72 -14.02
C PRO A 209 -0.10 29.37 -13.54
N SER A 210 -1.22 28.65 -13.62
CA SER A 210 -2.48 29.02 -12.98
C SER A 210 -3.27 27.76 -12.64
N PRO A 211 -4.17 27.80 -11.63
CA PRO A 211 -5.01 26.66 -11.28
C PRO A 211 -5.87 26.18 -12.47
N PRO A 212 -6.26 24.88 -12.53
CA PRO A 212 -7.23 24.40 -13.49
C PRO A 212 -8.62 25.00 -13.24
N ASP A 213 -9.50 24.91 -14.24
CA ASP A 213 -10.83 25.52 -14.15
C ASP A 213 -11.83 24.60 -13.44
N LEU A 214 -11.65 23.28 -13.54
CA LEU A 214 -12.38 22.28 -12.78
C LEU A 214 -11.47 21.14 -12.29
N VAL A 215 -11.82 20.55 -11.15
CA VAL A 215 -11.20 19.34 -10.61
C VAL A 215 -12.27 18.37 -10.15
N THR A 216 -12.28 17.15 -10.69
CA THR A 216 -13.15 16.06 -10.22
C THR A 216 -12.40 15.13 -9.29
N TRP A 217 -13.03 14.69 -8.21
CA TRP A 217 -12.40 13.79 -7.25
C TRP A 217 -13.41 12.84 -6.62
N ALA A 218 -12.97 11.61 -6.34
CA ALA A 218 -13.80 10.58 -5.72
C ALA A 218 -12.95 9.47 -5.07
N LYS A 219 -13.39 8.21 -5.12
CA LYS A 219 -12.72 7.03 -4.55
C LYS A 219 -12.38 7.20 -3.07
N LYS A 220 -11.19 7.72 -2.77
CA LYS A 220 -10.73 7.98 -1.40
C LYS A 220 -11.57 9.04 -0.70
N ALA A 221 -12.16 9.94 -1.47
CA ALA A 221 -13.14 10.92 -1.00
C ALA A 221 -14.49 10.33 -0.57
N GLN A 222 -14.71 9.02 -0.79
CA GLN A 222 -15.96 8.30 -0.56
C GLN A 222 -17.12 8.70 -1.49
N ASN A 223 -17.26 9.98 -1.82
CA ASN A 223 -18.23 10.53 -2.76
C ASN A 223 -17.58 11.10 -4.03
N GLY A 224 -18.37 11.34 -5.06
CA GLY A 224 -17.97 12.13 -6.21
C GLY A 224 -18.17 13.63 -5.95
N VAL A 225 -17.12 14.41 -6.14
CA VAL A 225 -17.11 15.85 -5.91
C VAL A 225 -16.46 16.57 -7.09
N LEU A 226 -16.92 17.78 -7.34
CA LEU A 226 -16.45 18.67 -8.39
C LEU A 226 -16.13 20.03 -7.77
N PHE A 227 -14.89 20.48 -7.93
CA PHE A 227 -14.52 21.87 -7.73
C PHE A 227 -14.56 22.61 -9.06
N VAL A 228 -15.10 23.83 -9.04
CA VAL A 228 -15.31 24.66 -10.21
C VAL A 228 -14.83 26.08 -9.92
N SER A 229 -14.15 26.70 -10.88
CA SER A 229 -13.75 28.10 -10.80
C SER A 229 -14.97 29.03 -10.72
N GLU A 230 -14.83 30.19 -10.08
CA GLU A 230 -15.90 31.18 -9.94
C GLU A 230 -16.50 31.59 -11.30
N ALA A 231 -15.68 31.70 -12.34
CA ALA A 231 -16.11 32.05 -13.69
C ALA A 231 -17.10 31.03 -14.30
N LEU A 232 -17.02 29.76 -13.89
CA LEU A 232 -17.93 28.70 -14.33
C LEU A 232 -18.99 28.34 -13.28
N ALA A 233 -18.86 28.83 -12.05
CA ALA A 233 -19.77 28.55 -10.94
C ALA A 233 -21.15 29.22 -11.09
N THR A 234 -21.25 30.26 -11.92
CA THR A 234 -22.50 31.00 -12.19
C THR A 234 -23.68 30.11 -12.57
N PHE A 235 -23.44 29.00 -13.28
CA PHE A 235 -24.51 28.07 -13.70
C PHE A 235 -25.01 27.13 -12.60
N PHE A 236 -24.26 26.95 -11.51
CA PHE A 236 -24.68 26.14 -10.36
C PHE A 236 -25.66 26.87 -9.46
N GLN A 237 -25.77 28.20 -9.61
CA GLN A 237 -26.71 29.03 -8.87
C GLN A 237 -28.10 29.06 -9.51
N GLU A 238 -28.24 28.56 -10.75
CA GLU A 238 -29.53 28.44 -11.43
C GLU A 238 -30.24 27.15 -11.01
N GLU A 239 -31.48 27.28 -10.50
CA GLU A 239 -32.24 26.18 -9.92
C GLU A 239 -32.37 24.98 -10.89
N LYS A 240 -32.11 23.77 -10.37
CA LYS A 240 -32.36 22.46 -11.03
C LYS A 240 -31.53 22.13 -12.27
N LYS A 241 -30.49 22.89 -12.61
CA LYS A 241 -29.57 22.50 -13.70
C LYS A 241 -28.65 21.34 -13.30
N PHE A 242 -28.24 21.24 -12.04
CA PHE A 242 -27.42 20.14 -11.52
C PHE A 242 -28.12 19.57 -10.30
N ASN A 243 -28.47 18.29 -10.31
CA ASN A 243 -29.15 17.64 -9.19
C ASN A 243 -29.03 16.11 -9.29
N THR A 244 -29.03 15.43 -8.16
CA THR A 244 -29.23 13.99 -8.00
C THR A 244 -30.01 13.76 -6.70
N THR A 245 -30.84 12.72 -6.60
CA THR A 245 -31.72 12.50 -5.42
C THR A 245 -31.04 12.60 -4.06
N TRP A 246 -29.79 12.12 -3.94
CA TRP A 246 -29.06 12.08 -2.67
C TRP A 246 -27.91 13.09 -2.58
N GLU A 247 -27.49 13.69 -3.69
CA GLU A 247 -26.35 14.63 -3.78
C GLU A 247 -25.00 14.12 -3.22
N GLY A 248 -24.91 12.83 -2.93
CA GLY A 248 -23.77 12.16 -2.29
C GLY A 248 -24.26 11.40 -1.06
N ASP A 249 -23.61 10.29 -0.72
CA ASP A 249 -24.02 9.49 0.42
C ASP A 249 -23.52 10.11 1.73
N SER A 250 -24.43 10.34 2.68
CA SER A 250 -24.11 10.99 3.95
C SER A 250 -23.11 10.18 4.80
N VAL A 251 -23.15 8.84 4.71
CA VAL A 251 -22.21 7.95 5.41
C VAL A 251 -20.78 8.17 4.90
N GLY A 252 -20.60 8.27 3.59
CA GLY A 252 -19.33 8.57 2.94
C GLY A 252 -18.81 9.95 3.32
N MET A 253 -19.67 10.95 3.42
CA MET A 253 -19.30 12.30 3.90
C MET A 253 -18.78 12.26 5.33
N VAL A 254 -19.53 11.63 6.26
CA VAL A 254 -19.11 11.50 7.67
C VAL A 254 -17.79 10.72 7.78
N ARG A 255 -17.64 9.63 7.03
CA ARG A 255 -16.40 8.85 7.00
C ARG A 255 -15.22 9.65 6.46
N LEU A 256 -15.42 10.46 5.41
CA LEU A 256 -14.38 11.33 4.89
C LEU A 256 -13.95 12.36 5.94
N LEU A 257 -14.91 13.04 6.58
CA LEU A 257 -14.64 14.03 7.63
C LEU A 257 -13.84 13.42 8.78
N ALA A 258 -14.17 12.20 9.21
CA ALA A 258 -13.45 11.48 10.26
C ALA A 258 -12.03 11.03 9.88
N LEU A 259 -11.68 11.06 8.60
CA LEU A 259 -10.36 10.66 8.08
C LEU A 259 -9.49 11.86 7.68
N LEU A 260 -10.04 13.07 7.59
CA LEU A 260 -9.31 14.28 7.19
C LEU A 260 -8.06 14.51 8.03
N ASP A 261 -8.22 14.52 9.36
CA ASP A 261 -7.13 14.80 10.31
C ASP A 261 -6.10 13.66 10.41
N LYS A 262 -6.40 12.50 9.80
CA LYS A 262 -5.51 11.33 9.77
C LYS A 262 -4.66 11.26 8.50
N LEU A 263 -4.89 12.17 7.54
CA LEU A 263 -4.12 12.19 6.30
C LEU A 263 -2.73 12.76 6.55
N ASP A 264 -1.74 11.88 6.69
CA ASP A 264 -0.33 12.25 6.76
C ASP A 264 0.34 12.08 5.39
N LEU A 265 0.57 13.20 4.70
CA LEU A 265 1.21 13.23 3.38
C LEU A 265 2.71 12.85 3.44
N GLU A 266 3.39 13.14 4.55
CA GLU A 266 4.80 12.75 4.73
C GLU A 266 4.91 11.24 4.91
N GLN A 267 3.99 10.62 5.66
CA GLN A 267 3.86 9.17 5.74
C GLN A 267 3.64 8.57 4.35
N VAL A 268 2.76 9.14 3.52
CA VAL A 268 2.56 8.66 2.14
C VAL A 268 3.86 8.70 1.34
N GLN A 269 4.64 9.77 1.45
CA GLN A 269 5.94 9.89 0.77
C GLN A 269 6.95 8.85 1.27
N ARG A 270 7.03 8.62 2.60
CA ARG A 270 7.89 7.60 3.19
C ARG A 270 7.52 6.18 2.75
N THR A 271 6.24 5.82 2.85
CA THR A 271 5.68 4.53 2.38
C THR A 271 5.98 4.31 0.90
N GLY A 272 5.68 5.31 0.06
CA GLY A 272 5.93 5.29 -1.37
C GLY A 272 7.40 5.15 -1.72
N GLY A 273 8.27 5.89 -1.03
CA GLY A 273 9.73 5.84 -1.21
C GLY A 273 10.32 4.47 -0.93
N ARG A 274 9.87 3.79 0.15
CA ARG A 274 10.29 2.41 0.46
C ARG A 274 9.85 1.44 -0.65
N ALA A 275 8.56 1.47 -1.00
CA ALA A 275 8.02 0.61 -2.05
C ALA A 275 8.74 0.82 -3.40
N ARG A 276 8.95 2.09 -3.79
CA ARG A 276 9.66 2.43 -5.03
C ARG A 276 11.09 1.89 -5.04
N SER A 277 11.83 2.10 -3.95
CA SER A 277 13.22 1.64 -3.83
C SER A 277 13.33 0.11 -3.99
N GLY A 278 12.40 -0.62 -3.38
CA GLY A 278 12.32 -2.08 -3.52
C GLY A 278 11.96 -2.53 -4.94
N LEU A 279 10.96 -1.90 -5.56
CA LEU A 279 10.58 -2.18 -6.95
C LEU A 279 11.75 -1.89 -7.91
N GLU A 280 12.48 -0.80 -7.72
CA GLU A 280 13.66 -0.46 -8.53
C GLU A 280 14.79 -1.47 -8.35
N ALA A 281 15.00 -1.98 -7.13
CA ALA A 281 15.95 -3.06 -6.88
C ALA A 281 15.57 -4.33 -7.64
N LEU A 282 14.30 -4.76 -7.58
CA LEU A 282 13.80 -5.90 -8.34
C LEU A 282 13.92 -5.69 -9.85
N ALA A 283 13.60 -4.50 -10.35
CA ALA A 283 13.75 -4.18 -11.78
C ALA A 283 15.22 -4.20 -12.22
N ARG A 284 16.17 -3.81 -11.36
CA ARG A 284 17.61 -3.88 -11.67
C ARG A 284 18.11 -5.32 -11.74
N GLU A 285 17.59 -6.19 -10.90
CA GLU A 285 17.97 -7.60 -10.79
C GLU A 285 17.31 -8.45 -11.88
N TYR A 286 16.01 -8.23 -12.12
CA TYR A 286 15.19 -8.99 -13.05
C TYR A 286 14.83 -8.18 -14.30
N ARG A 287 15.82 -7.52 -14.91
CA ARG A 287 15.60 -6.62 -16.07
C ARG A 287 14.86 -7.29 -17.22
N GLU A 288 15.04 -8.58 -17.45
CA GLU A 288 14.36 -9.30 -18.55
C GLU A 288 12.85 -9.51 -18.30
N ILE A 289 12.40 -9.38 -17.05
CA ILE A 289 11.01 -9.56 -16.64
C ILE A 289 10.35 -8.22 -16.32
N MET A 290 11.01 -7.39 -15.51
CA MET A 290 10.44 -6.18 -14.92
C MET A 290 11.24 -4.93 -15.31
N LYS A 291 10.56 -3.89 -15.79
CA LYS A 291 11.15 -2.60 -16.19
C LYS A 291 10.23 -1.43 -15.84
N ASN A 292 10.74 -0.21 -16.03
CA ASN A 292 9.96 1.02 -16.01
C ASN A 292 9.15 1.25 -14.71
N VAL A 293 9.82 1.14 -13.57
CA VAL A 293 9.24 1.53 -12.27
C VAL A 293 8.96 3.02 -12.29
N ARG A 294 7.71 3.40 -12.01
CA ARG A 294 7.24 4.79 -12.16
C ARG A 294 6.07 5.09 -11.23
N GLY A 295 5.68 6.36 -11.23
CA GLY A 295 4.62 6.89 -10.38
C GLY A 295 5.16 7.80 -9.28
N ALA A 296 4.26 8.27 -8.42
CA ALA A 296 4.53 9.23 -7.34
C ALA A 296 3.80 8.82 -6.06
N GLY A 297 4.39 9.12 -4.90
CA GLY A 297 3.89 8.67 -3.60
C GLY A 297 3.67 7.16 -3.58
N VAL A 298 2.49 6.72 -3.16
CA VAL A 298 2.10 5.30 -3.18
C VAL A 298 1.45 4.88 -4.51
N MET A 299 1.26 5.79 -5.47
CA MET A 299 0.72 5.46 -6.80
C MET A 299 1.81 4.92 -7.72
N LEU A 300 2.28 3.70 -7.48
CA LEU A 300 3.39 3.10 -8.21
C LEU A 300 2.95 2.03 -9.21
N ALA A 301 3.77 1.83 -10.24
CA ALA A 301 3.64 0.70 -11.16
C ALA A 301 4.99 0.33 -11.76
N PHE A 302 5.02 -0.84 -12.38
CA PHE A 302 6.09 -1.31 -13.24
C PHE A 302 5.50 -2.01 -14.46
N ASP A 303 6.30 -2.12 -15.52
CA ASP A 303 5.95 -2.91 -16.70
C ASP A 303 6.61 -4.29 -16.63
N VAL A 304 5.86 -5.29 -17.09
CA VAL A 304 6.40 -6.60 -17.43
C VAL A 304 6.82 -6.57 -18.90
N GLN A 305 7.95 -7.18 -19.25
CA GLN A 305 8.55 -7.10 -20.59
C GLN A 305 7.56 -7.52 -21.70
N ARG A 306 6.73 -8.53 -21.43
CA ARG A 306 5.70 -9.05 -22.34
C ARG A 306 4.32 -9.06 -21.69
N ALA A 307 3.28 -8.83 -22.49
CA ALA A 307 1.91 -8.75 -22.02
C ALA A 307 1.37 -10.09 -21.48
N ASP A 308 1.77 -11.22 -22.07
CA ASP A 308 1.42 -12.57 -21.62
C ASP A 308 2.01 -12.89 -20.24
N LEU A 309 3.25 -12.47 -19.99
CA LEU A 309 3.89 -12.63 -18.68
C LEU A 309 3.20 -11.83 -17.57
N ARG A 310 2.50 -10.73 -17.91
CA ARG A 310 1.80 -9.91 -16.91
C ARG A 310 0.68 -10.67 -16.22
N ASP A 311 -0.14 -11.41 -16.98
CA ASP A 311 -1.24 -12.21 -16.42
C ASP A 311 -0.70 -13.40 -15.60
N VAL A 312 0.37 -14.05 -16.05
CA VAL A 312 1.02 -15.14 -15.31
C VAL A 312 1.65 -14.64 -14.01
N LEU A 313 2.37 -13.51 -14.05
CA LEU A 313 2.94 -12.91 -12.85
C LEU A 313 1.84 -12.50 -11.87
N LEU A 314 0.75 -11.90 -12.36
CA LEU A 314 -0.42 -11.52 -11.56
C LEU A 314 -1.04 -12.72 -10.83
N ASP A 315 -1.25 -13.85 -11.52
CA ASP A 315 -1.74 -15.09 -10.90
C ASP A 315 -0.76 -15.59 -9.82
N ARG A 316 0.54 -15.59 -10.09
CA ARG A 316 1.56 -16.08 -9.14
C ARG A 316 1.67 -15.25 -7.88
N VAL A 317 1.67 -13.91 -8.00
CA VAL A 317 1.68 -13.05 -6.81
C VAL A 317 0.39 -13.19 -6.02
N PHE A 318 -0.77 -13.29 -6.70
CA PHE A 318 -2.06 -13.52 -6.06
C PHE A 318 -2.05 -14.83 -5.27
N ARG A 319 -1.55 -15.90 -5.90
CA ARG A 319 -1.39 -17.20 -5.26
C ARG A 319 -0.51 -17.12 -4.01
N ARG A 320 0.48 -16.25 -3.98
CA ARG A 320 1.36 -16.05 -2.83
C ARG A 320 0.81 -15.04 -1.81
N GLY A 321 -0.42 -14.56 -1.97
CA GLY A 321 -1.08 -13.65 -1.02
C GLY A 321 -0.94 -12.15 -1.35
N LEU A 322 -0.32 -11.77 -2.47
CA LEU A 322 -0.17 -10.38 -2.89
C LEU A 322 -1.17 -10.01 -3.99
N ILE A 323 -2.06 -9.05 -3.70
CA ILE A 323 -3.01 -8.51 -4.68
C ILE A 323 -2.38 -7.32 -5.39
N LEU A 324 -2.12 -7.48 -6.69
CA LEU A 324 -1.79 -6.37 -7.60
C LEU A 324 -2.96 -6.11 -8.55
N LEU A 325 -3.00 -4.91 -9.14
CA LEU A 325 -4.00 -4.57 -10.15
C LEU A 325 -3.33 -4.39 -11.51
N PRO A 326 -3.86 -4.98 -12.60
CA PRO A 326 -3.35 -4.73 -13.92
C PRO A 326 -3.71 -3.32 -14.41
N ALA A 327 -2.86 -2.73 -15.25
CA ALA A 327 -3.15 -1.49 -15.96
C ALA A 327 -2.51 -1.51 -17.35
N GLY A 328 -3.16 -0.84 -18.30
CA GLY A 328 -2.74 -0.87 -19.70
C GLY A 328 -2.59 -2.30 -20.23
N GLU A 329 -1.57 -2.52 -21.03
CA GLU A 329 -1.28 -3.84 -21.64
C GLU A 329 -0.28 -4.66 -20.82
N ARG A 330 0.74 -3.99 -20.26
CA ARG A 330 1.90 -4.64 -19.65
C ARG A 330 2.15 -4.26 -18.19
N SER A 331 1.36 -3.37 -17.61
CA SER A 331 1.67 -2.79 -16.30
C SER A 331 0.97 -3.50 -15.16
N LEU A 332 1.67 -3.61 -14.03
CA LEU A 332 1.09 -3.98 -12.74
C LEU A 332 1.22 -2.79 -11.79
N ARG A 333 0.13 -2.47 -11.11
CA ARG A 333 0.06 -1.39 -10.12
C ARG A 333 0.42 -1.95 -8.75
N PHE A 334 1.27 -1.21 -8.05
CA PHE A 334 1.70 -1.49 -6.70
C PHE A 334 1.28 -0.32 -5.81
N TYR A 335 0.10 -0.44 -5.20
CA TYR A 335 -0.55 0.64 -4.43
C TYR A 335 -0.65 0.26 -2.95
N PRO A 336 0.42 0.43 -2.16
CA PRO A 336 0.32 0.25 -0.72
C PRO A 336 -0.66 1.27 -0.14
N ARG A 337 -1.30 0.92 0.99
CA ARG A 337 -2.05 1.90 1.80
C ARG A 337 -1.10 2.96 2.33
N TYR A 338 -1.62 4.14 2.64
CA TYR A 338 -0.83 5.32 3.02
C TYR A 338 0.11 5.06 4.19
N ASP A 339 -0.38 4.31 5.18
CA ASP A 339 0.25 3.96 6.45
C ASP A 339 0.76 2.51 6.49
N THR A 340 0.97 1.87 5.33
CA THR A 340 1.46 0.49 5.29
C THR A 340 2.82 0.40 6.00
N GLU A 341 2.92 -0.52 6.96
CA GLU A 341 4.14 -0.75 7.71
C GLU A 341 5.30 -1.21 6.80
N ALA A 342 6.51 -0.85 7.19
CA ALA A 342 7.72 -1.16 6.44
C ALA A 342 7.90 -2.67 6.19
N SER A 343 7.61 -3.49 7.20
CA SER A 343 7.66 -4.95 7.14
C SER A 343 6.70 -5.53 6.10
N ALA A 344 5.47 -5.02 6.02
CA ALA A 344 4.47 -5.46 5.05
C ALA A 344 4.84 -5.08 3.61
N ILE A 345 5.53 -3.95 3.40
CA ILE A 345 6.09 -3.59 2.09
C ILE A 345 7.20 -4.57 1.70
N ASP A 346 8.09 -4.91 2.63
CA ASP A 346 9.18 -5.86 2.37
C ASP A 346 8.65 -7.26 2.07
N GLU A 347 7.62 -7.70 2.78
CA GLU A 347 6.92 -8.97 2.52
C GLU A 347 6.30 -8.98 1.12
N ALA A 348 5.60 -7.92 0.73
CA ALA A 348 5.05 -7.79 -0.63
C ALA A 348 6.14 -7.83 -1.71
N LEU A 349 7.28 -7.19 -1.47
CA LEU A 349 8.43 -7.24 -2.39
C LEU A 349 9.08 -8.63 -2.45
N SER A 350 9.13 -9.34 -1.32
CA SER A 350 9.61 -10.73 -1.25
C SER A 350 8.69 -11.69 -2.01
N ILE A 351 7.37 -11.54 -1.86
CA ILE A 351 6.37 -12.30 -2.62
C ILE A 351 6.54 -12.03 -4.13
N LEU A 352 6.71 -10.76 -4.52
CA LEU A 352 6.92 -10.38 -5.91
C LEU A 352 8.21 -10.99 -6.47
N ARG A 353 9.30 -10.95 -5.71
CA ARG A 353 10.58 -11.60 -6.04
C ARG A 353 10.40 -13.09 -6.30
N ALA A 354 9.80 -13.82 -5.36
CA ALA A 354 9.59 -15.26 -5.48
C ALA A 354 8.72 -15.60 -6.71
N ALA A 355 7.69 -14.79 -7.00
CA ALA A 355 6.86 -14.96 -8.19
C ALA A 355 7.63 -14.73 -9.50
N ILE A 356 8.59 -13.79 -9.52
CA ILE A 356 9.48 -13.56 -10.65
C ILE A 356 10.50 -14.69 -10.80
N GLU A 357 11.08 -15.19 -9.71
CA GLU A 357 12.02 -16.31 -9.73
C GLU A 357 11.38 -17.59 -10.28
N ASP A 358 10.13 -17.87 -9.90
CA ASP A 358 9.36 -18.95 -10.50
C ASP A 358 9.22 -18.79 -12.03
N LEU A 359 9.18 -17.55 -12.55
CA LEU A 359 9.02 -17.28 -13.99
C LEU A 359 10.32 -17.54 -14.73
N VAL A 360 11.45 -17.18 -14.13
CA VAL A 360 12.79 -17.32 -14.74
C VAL A 360 13.30 -18.76 -14.64
N GLY A 361 13.03 -19.46 -13.54
CA GLY A 361 13.60 -20.79 -13.25
C GLY A 361 13.02 -21.98 -14.03
N GLY A 362 12.16 -21.77 -15.02
CA GLY A 362 11.66 -22.82 -15.91
C GLY A 362 10.82 -23.93 -15.23
N ARG A 363 10.49 -23.82 -13.94
CA ARG A 363 9.56 -24.73 -13.26
C ARG A 363 8.12 -24.43 -13.67
N VAL A 364 7.79 -24.77 -14.92
CA VAL A 364 6.42 -25.12 -15.27
C VAL A 364 6.26 -26.60 -14.93
N ALA A 365 6.09 -26.91 -13.65
CA ALA A 365 5.37 -28.13 -13.34
C ALA A 365 3.92 -27.85 -13.73
N ALA A 366 3.42 -28.61 -14.71
CA ALA A 366 2.00 -28.69 -15.05
C ALA A 366 1.18 -29.34 -13.91
N GLU A 367 1.83 -29.85 -12.88
CA GLU A 367 1.20 -29.97 -11.58
C GLU A 367 0.95 -28.55 -11.09
N ALA A 368 -0.32 -28.15 -11.11
CA ALA A 368 -0.77 -27.01 -10.35
C ALA A 368 0.03 -27.00 -9.04
N ALA A 369 0.91 -26.00 -8.86
CA ALA A 369 1.42 -25.70 -7.53
C ALA A 369 0.19 -25.81 -6.65
N PRO A 370 0.17 -26.76 -5.69
CA PRO A 370 -1.05 -27.10 -4.97
C PRO A 370 -1.65 -25.77 -4.61
N ALA A 371 -2.91 -25.55 -5.04
CA ALA A 371 -3.54 -24.23 -4.95
C ALA A 371 -3.06 -23.66 -3.63
N PRO A 372 -2.33 -22.53 -3.64
CA PRO A 372 -1.74 -22.00 -2.41
C PRO A 372 -2.86 -22.10 -1.40
N LYS A 373 -2.65 -22.76 -0.26
CA LYS A 373 -3.73 -22.94 0.72
C LYS A 373 -4.28 -21.54 0.94
N ILE A 374 -5.43 -21.24 0.31
CA ILE A 374 -5.88 -19.87 0.14
C ILE A 374 -6.28 -19.50 1.55
N ARG A 375 -5.46 -18.70 2.24
CA ARG A 375 -5.84 -18.15 3.53
C ARG A 375 -6.77 -16.97 3.24
N VAL A 376 -8.00 -17.31 2.90
CA VAL A 376 -9.09 -16.33 2.88
C VAL A 376 -9.32 -15.93 4.33
N GLY A 377 -8.82 -14.74 4.71
CA GLY A 377 -9.31 -14.03 5.90
C GLY A 377 -9.18 -14.73 7.25
N THR A 378 -8.25 -15.66 7.43
CA THR A 378 -8.00 -16.29 8.75
C THR A 378 -6.51 -16.30 9.06
N LEU A 379 -6.18 -15.71 10.20
CA LEU A 379 -4.83 -15.59 10.77
C LEU A 379 -4.33 -16.91 11.39
N ALA A 380 -5.01 -18.03 11.13
CA ALA A 380 -4.57 -19.34 11.59
C ALA A 380 -3.39 -19.83 10.73
N ILE A 381 -2.31 -20.27 11.36
CA ILE A 381 -1.11 -20.86 10.78
C ILE A 381 -1.16 -22.38 10.93
N PRO A 382 -1.48 -23.13 9.86
CA PRO A 382 -1.34 -24.57 9.88
C PRO A 382 0.07 -25.01 10.30
N LEU A 383 0.16 -25.87 11.31
CA LEU A 383 1.44 -26.32 11.86
C LEU A 383 2.32 -27.04 10.81
N ASP A 384 1.73 -27.63 9.77
CA ASP A 384 2.45 -28.25 8.64
C ASP A 384 3.21 -27.23 7.76
N THR A 385 2.88 -25.94 7.89
CA THR A 385 3.59 -24.83 7.23
C THR A 385 4.67 -24.20 8.11
N VAL A 386 4.80 -24.64 9.36
CA VAL A 386 5.79 -24.11 10.31
C VAL A 386 7.10 -24.89 10.20
N GLU A 387 8.20 -24.15 10.06
CA GLU A 387 9.57 -24.64 10.20
C GLU A 387 10.10 -24.24 11.57
N LEU A 388 10.58 -25.19 12.35
CA LEU A 388 11.29 -24.90 13.59
C LEU A 388 12.76 -24.57 13.29
N VAL A 389 13.21 -23.42 13.81
CA VAL A 389 14.57 -22.94 13.69
C VAL A 389 15.20 -22.94 15.09
N ASP A 390 16.27 -23.70 15.28
CA ASP A 390 17.00 -23.70 16.55
C ASP A 390 17.72 -22.35 16.74
N LEU A 391 17.55 -21.78 17.93
CA LEU A 391 18.21 -20.55 18.37
C LEU A 391 19.38 -20.93 19.28
N THR A 392 20.55 -21.08 18.67
CA THR A 392 21.81 -21.47 19.31
C THR A 392 22.70 -20.25 19.54
N PRO A 393 23.68 -20.30 20.45
CA PRO A 393 24.67 -19.23 20.61
C PRO A 393 25.34 -18.81 19.28
N ALA A 394 25.52 -19.77 18.36
CA ALA A 394 26.22 -19.53 17.09
C ALA A 394 25.37 -18.81 16.02
N ASN A 395 24.04 -18.92 16.07
CA ASN A 395 23.15 -18.36 15.05
C ASN A 395 22.15 -17.32 15.59
N PHE A 396 22.06 -17.13 16.91
CA PHE A 396 21.15 -16.15 17.51
C PHE A 396 21.35 -14.75 16.94
N GLU A 397 22.60 -14.34 16.72
CA GLU A 397 22.94 -13.04 16.10
C GLU A 397 22.24 -12.81 14.74
N THR A 398 22.07 -13.86 13.94
CA THR A 398 21.41 -13.77 12.63
C THR A 398 19.88 -13.73 12.72
N HIS A 399 19.32 -14.08 13.88
CA HIS A 399 17.88 -14.23 14.11
C HIS A 399 17.30 -13.23 15.12
N LYS A 400 18.15 -12.56 15.90
CA LYS A 400 17.75 -11.69 17.01
C LYS A 400 16.79 -10.56 16.62
N LEU A 401 16.92 -10.00 15.42
CA LEU A 401 15.99 -8.96 14.94
C LEU A 401 14.58 -9.51 14.64
N GLN A 402 14.48 -10.77 14.21
CA GLN A 402 13.17 -11.41 13.99
C GLN A 402 12.51 -11.80 15.31
N VAL A 403 13.30 -12.27 16.29
CA VAL A 403 12.84 -12.54 17.66
C VAL A 403 12.33 -11.24 18.30
N LEU A 404 13.11 -10.15 18.20
CA LEU A 404 12.71 -8.83 18.71
C LEU A 404 11.43 -8.32 18.04
N ALA A 405 11.22 -8.58 16.76
CA ALA A 405 9.98 -8.19 16.08
C ALA A 405 8.76 -8.91 16.67
N VAL A 406 8.87 -10.20 17.00
CA VAL A 406 7.79 -10.95 17.65
C VAL A 406 7.48 -10.37 19.04
N GLU A 407 8.51 -10.07 19.84
CA GLU A 407 8.38 -9.40 21.15
C GLU A 407 7.64 -8.06 21.04
N GLN A 408 8.10 -7.20 20.13
CA GLN A 408 7.54 -5.86 19.95
C GLN A 408 6.10 -5.88 19.44
N GLU A 409 5.77 -6.79 18.52
CA GLU A 409 4.40 -6.91 18.02
C GLU A 409 3.46 -7.46 19.10
N ARG A 410 3.90 -8.44 19.90
CA ARG A 410 3.06 -9.05 20.95
C ARG A 410 2.81 -8.12 22.14
N TYR A 411 3.86 -7.50 22.66
CA TYR A 411 3.78 -6.74 23.91
C TYR A 411 3.81 -5.21 23.72
N GLY A 412 4.05 -4.73 22.50
CA GLY A 412 4.06 -3.30 22.17
C GLY A 412 5.34 -2.58 22.61
N ALA A 413 5.31 -1.24 22.58
CA ALA A 413 6.44 -0.41 23.03
C ALA A 413 6.36 -0.13 24.54
N ALA A 414 7.52 -0.09 25.22
CA ALA A 414 7.65 0.19 26.65
C ALA A 414 6.99 1.52 27.13
N ALA A 415 6.66 2.43 26.20
CA ALA A 415 5.97 3.69 26.48
C ALA A 415 4.53 3.54 27.01
N GLN A 416 3.95 2.34 27.00
CA GLN A 416 2.59 2.07 27.47
C GLN A 416 2.50 1.81 28.98
N TYR A 417 3.63 1.70 29.70
CA TYR A 417 3.65 1.38 31.14
C TYR A 417 3.75 2.62 32.05
N PRO A 418 3.19 2.57 33.27
CA PRO A 418 3.31 3.64 34.25
C PRO A 418 4.79 4.00 34.54
N PRO A 419 5.16 5.29 34.63
CA PRO A 419 6.54 5.72 34.79
C PRO A 419 7.27 5.18 36.03
N ASP A 420 6.54 4.79 37.07
CA ASP A 420 7.08 4.20 38.30
C ASP A 420 7.46 2.73 38.15
N VAL A 421 6.75 1.96 37.30
CA VAL A 421 7.14 0.58 36.93
C VAL A 421 8.49 0.59 36.21
N LEU A 422 8.68 1.53 35.27
CA LEU A 422 9.92 1.68 34.51
C LEU A 422 11.11 2.20 35.35
N ARG A 423 10.85 2.97 36.43
CA ARG A 423 11.89 3.56 37.29
C ARG A 423 12.41 2.64 38.38
N ALA A 424 11.62 1.65 38.80
CA ALA A 424 11.97 0.75 39.89
C ALA A 424 12.84 -0.45 39.44
N GLY A 425 13.22 -0.53 38.16
CA GLY A 425 13.96 -1.66 37.61
C GLY A 425 13.13 -2.94 37.44
N HIS A 426 11.82 -2.87 37.67
CA HIS A 426 10.90 -3.98 37.45
C HIS A 426 10.50 -4.09 35.98
N ARG A 427 10.53 -5.31 35.42
CA ARG A 427 10.36 -5.59 33.97
C ARG A 427 8.87 -5.74 33.62
N PRO A 428 8.29 -4.90 32.73
CA PRO A 428 6.87 -5.03 32.39
C PRO A 428 6.54 -6.34 31.65
N LEU A 429 5.51 -7.08 32.10
CA LEU A 429 4.83 -8.20 31.40
C LEU A 429 5.72 -9.19 30.62
N LEU A 430 6.86 -9.62 31.19
CA LEU A 430 7.81 -10.53 30.53
C LEU A 430 8.31 -10.04 29.15
N GLN A 431 8.28 -8.74 28.89
CA GLN A 431 8.92 -8.17 27.70
C GLN A 431 10.44 -8.15 27.94
N PHE A 432 11.16 -9.03 27.24
CA PHE A 432 12.60 -9.15 27.41
C PHE A 432 13.37 -8.18 26.51
N PRO A 433 14.26 -7.33 27.09
CA PRO A 433 15.21 -6.57 26.30
C PRO A 433 16.06 -7.49 25.44
N LEU A 434 16.51 -6.98 24.28
CA LEU A 434 17.34 -7.75 23.38
C LEU A 434 18.61 -8.26 24.08
N GLU A 435 19.21 -7.44 24.93
CA GLU A 435 20.41 -7.77 25.70
C GLU A 435 20.17 -8.94 26.66
N THR A 436 18.96 -9.06 27.22
CA THR A 436 18.59 -10.19 28.10
C THR A 436 18.42 -11.47 27.30
N LEU A 437 17.74 -11.40 26.15
CA LEU A 437 17.60 -12.55 25.26
C LEU A 437 18.97 -13.00 24.71
N GLU A 438 19.85 -12.06 24.37
CA GLU A 438 21.24 -12.35 23.98
C GLU A 438 22.01 -13.03 25.12
N ALA A 439 21.94 -12.49 26.35
CA ALA A 439 22.61 -13.09 27.50
C ALA A 439 22.15 -14.53 27.72
N THR A 440 20.84 -14.79 27.69
CA THR A 440 20.30 -16.16 27.82
C THR A 440 20.74 -17.04 26.66
N ALA A 441 20.66 -16.56 25.42
CA ALA A 441 21.04 -17.33 24.23
C ALA A 441 22.54 -17.66 24.18
N THR A 442 23.40 -16.89 24.85
CA THR A 442 24.85 -17.17 24.91
C THR A 442 25.22 -18.25 25.92
N ASN A 443 24.29 -18.67 26.78
CA ASN A 443 24.55 -19.71 27.76
C ASN A 443 24.82 -21.07 27.05
N PRO A 444 25.87 -21.82 27.43
CA PRO A 444 26.16 -23.12 26.81
C PRO A 444 25.03 -24.16 26.94
N ARG A 445 24.17 -24.04 27.95
CA ARG A 445 22.98 -24.87 28.17
C ARG A 445 21.68 -24.16 27.77
N ALA A 446 21.77 -23.09 26.98
CA ALA A 446 20.59 -22.43 26.43
C ALA A 446 19.88 -23.35 25.43
N ILE A 447 18.56 -23.29 25.45
CA ILE A 447 17.71 -23.95 24.46
C ILE A 447 16.72 -22.91 23.99
N GLY A 448 16.78 -22.58 22.70
CA GLY A 448 15.82 -21.71 22.07
C GLY A 448 15.36 -22.27 20.73
N ILE A 449 14.12 -21.96 20.39
CA ILE A 449 13.49 -22.34 19.13
C ILE A 449 12.61 -21.19 18.63
N ALA A 450 12.54 -21.04 17.32
CA ALA A 450 11.60 -20.14 16.66
C ALA A 450 10.73 -20.90 15.66
N ALA A 451 9.46 -20.55 15.61
CA ALA A 451 8.53 -21.01 14.59
C ALA A 451 8.57 -20.03 13.42
N ARG A 452 9.08 -20.47 12.27
CA ARG A 452 9.05 -19.73 11.00
C ARG A 452 7.89 -20.21 10.15
N ASP A 453 7.04 -19.30 9.69
CA ASP A 453 6.05 -19.62 8.67
C ASP A 453 6.73 -19.73 7.30
N ARG A 454 6.67 -20.90 6.67
CA ARG A 454 7.28 -21.12 5.34
C ARG A 454 6.63 -20.30 4.23
N VAL A 455 5.42 -19.80 4.44
CA VAL A 455 4.70 -18.98 3.43
C VAL A 455 5.23 -17.55 3.43
N SER A 456 5.26 -16.89 4.58
CA SER A 456 5.74 -15.50 4.72
C SER A 456 7.27 -15.39 4.91
N GLY A 457 7.93 -16.46 5.36
CA GLY A 457 9.33 -16.47 5.75
C GLY A 457 9.62 -15.80 7.10
N ARG A 458 8.58 -15.31 7.81
CA ARG A 458 8.71 -14.59 9.08
C ARG A 458 8.67 -15.55 10.28
N PHE A 459 9.34 -15.16 11.37
CA PHE A 459 9.06 -15.78 12.67
C PHE A 459 7.68 -15.35 13.17
N VAL A 460 6.89 -16.34 13.56
CA VAL A 460 5.51 -16.19 14.04
C VAL A 460 5.37 -16.53 15.53
N GLY A 461 6.43 -17.08 16.11
CA GLY A 461 6.60 -17.28 17.54
C GLY A 461 7.99 -17.79 17.88
N TYR A 462 8.37 -17.74 19.15
CA TYR A 462 9.62 -18.28 19.64
C TYR A 462 9.53 -18.64 21.13
N ALA A 463 10.44 -19.50 21.58
CA ALA A 463 10.67 -19.82 22.98
C ALA A 463 12.18 -19.86 23.27
N LEU A 464 12.61 -19.37 24.44
CA LEU A 464 14.01 -19.33 24.84
C LEU A 464 14.15 -19.51 26.36
N GLY A 465 15.14 -20.31 26.77
CA GLY A 465 15.48 -20.48 28.18
C GLY A 465 16.87 -21.08 28.37
N SER A 466 17.26 -21.26 29.62
CA SER A 466 18.54 -21.88 30.00
C SER A 466 18.42 -22.59 31.35
N ALA A 467 19.53 -23.03 31.95
CA ALA A 467 19.47 -23.62 33.31
C ALA A 467 18.97 -22.58 34.33
N LEU A 468 18.15 -23.03 35.29
CA LEU A 468 17.50 -22.21 36.32
C LEU A 468 18.46 -21.27 37.06
N GLU A 469 19.66 -21.74 37.36
CA GLU A 469 20.68 -21.01 38.11
C GLU A 469 21.24 -19.78 37.36
N ASN A 470 20.92 -19.60 36.08
CA ASN A 470 21.32 -18.43 35.29
C ASN A 470 20.31 -17.27 35.38
N HIS A 471 19.21 -17.45 36.11
CA HIS A 471 18.09 -16.54 36.15
C HIS A 471 17.91 -15.94 37.56
N ASP A 472 17.43 -14.70 37.62
CA ASP A 472 17.19 -13.94 38.85
C ASP A 472 15.74 -13.41 38.95
N GLU A 473 14.82 -14.01 38.18
CA GLU A 473 13.42 -13.61 38.14
C GLU A 473 12.64 -14.02 39.42
N GLU A 474 11.48 -13.40 39.60
CA GLU A 474 10.57 -13.67 40.73
C GLU A 474 10.18 -15.15 40.75
N GLY A 475 10.31 -15.79 41.93
CA GLY A 475 10.12 -17.22 42.13
C GLY A 475 11.38 -18.09 41.93
N VAL A 476 12.38 -17.65 41.16
CA VAL A 476 13.57 -18.47 40.83
C VAL A 476 14.36 -18.90 42.06
N ALA A 477 14.72 -17.96 42.94
CA ALA A 477 15.50 -18.26 44.15
C ALA A 477 14.71 -19.07 45.19
N SER A 478 13.38 -19.10 45.07
CA SER A 478 12.47 -19.85 45.94
C SER A 478 12.09 -21.22 45.37
N ASP A 479 12.56 -21.55 44.17
CA ASP A 479 12.30 -22.83 43.54
C ASP A 479 12.90 -23.96 44.40
N PRO A 480 12.13 -25.02 44.75
CA PRO A 480 12.61 -26.08 45.63
C PRO A 480 13.79 -26.88 45.03
N ARG A 481 14.04 -26.74 43.73
CA ARG A 481 15.14 -27.38 42.99
C ARG A 481 16.29 -26.43 42.70
N PHE A 482 16.23 -25.19 43.18
CA PHE A 482 17.30 -24.21 42.95
C PHE A 482 18.65 -24.73 43.45
N GLY A 483 19.65 -24.80 42.56
CA GLY A 483 20.99 -25.29 42.86
C GLY A 483 21.23 -26.77 42.55
N GLU A 484 20.19 -27.54 42.18
CA GLU A 484 20.34 -28.93 41.73
C GLU A 484 20.94 -29.03 40.29
N ASN A 485 20.95 -27.95 39.51
CA ASN A 485 21.44 -27.89 38.12
C ASN A 485 20.75 -28.84 37.13
N ASN A 486 19.56 -29.36 37.48
CA ASN A 486 18.72 -30.26 36.68
C ASN A 486 17.42 -29.62 36.18
N THR A 487 17.18 -28.33 36.46
CA THR A 487 15.96 -27.61 36.07
C THR A 487 16.24 -26.67 34.89
N PHE A 488 15.47 -26.82 33.82
CA PHE A 488 15.41 -25.86 32.71
C PHE A 488 14.44 -24.74 33.07
N TYR A 489 14.87 -23.49 32.95
CA TYR A 489 14.00 -22.35 33.14
C TYR A 489 13.60 -21.75 31.78
N LEU A 490 12.30 -21.85 31.46
CA LEU A 490 11.74 -21.18 30.29
C LEU A 490 11.59 -19.69 30.62
N GLN A 491 12.50 -18.89 30.07
CA GLN A 491 12.52 -17.44 30.31
C GLN A 491 11.50 -16.72 29.44
N ALA A 492 11.51 -16.96 28.13
CA ALA A 492 10.73 -16.19 27.17
C ALA A 492 9.91 -17.09 26.25
N LEU A 493 8.66 -16.72 26.03
CA LEU A 493 7.74 -17.33 25.05
C LEU A 493 6.86 -16.22 24.48
N ALA A 494 6.83 -16.10 23.16
CA ALA A 494 5.91 -15.18 22.49
C ALA A 494 5.44 -15.73 21.14
N THR A 495 4.20 -15.40 20.79
CA THR A 495 3.65 -15.60 19.45
C THR A 495 3.07 -14.29 18.94
N LEU A 496 3.05 -14.09 17.62
CA LEU A 496 2.47 -12.88 17.05
C LEU A 496 0.98 -12.76 17.44
N PRO A 497 0.53 -11.60 17.93
CA PRO A 497 -0.85 -11.42 18.42
C PRO A 497 -1.88 -11.51 17.29
N THR A 498 -1.41 -11.37 16.05
CA THR A 498 -2.23 -11.54 14.87
C THR A 498 -2.60 -13.02 14.69
N VAL A 499 -1.80 -13.99 15.11
CA VAL A 499 -2.04 -15.43 14.86
C VAL A 499 -3.27 -15.95 15.62
N GLN A 500 -4.29 -16.39 14.88
CA GLN A 500 -5.58 -16.83 15.47
C GLN A 500 -5.50 -18.17 16.19
N ASN A 501 -4.65 -19.09 15.73
CA ASN A 501 -4.40 -20.36 16.39
C ASN A 501 -3.13 -20.29 17.27
N SER A 502 -2.93 -19.18 17.97
CA SER A 502 -1.76 -18.95 18.81
C SER A 502 -1.57 -20.06 19.85
N VAL A 503 -2.66 -20.61 20.41
CA VAL A 503 -2.62 -21.73 21.38
C VAL A 503 -1.98 -22.98 20.77
N GLU A 504 -2.34 -23.34 19.53
CA GLU A 504 -1.74 -24.50 18.85
C GLU A 504 -0.24 -24.28 18.60
N LEU A 505 0.14 -23.06 18.24
CA LEU A 505 1.52 -22.69 17.99
C LEU A 505 2.35 -22.63 19.29
N GLU A 506 1.79 -22.08 20.37
CA GLU A 506 2.37 -22.06 21.71
C GLU A 506 2.63 -23.49 22.20
N ASN A 507 1.64 -24.38 22.06
CA ASN A 507 1.80 -25.79 22.42
C ASN A 507 2.88 -26.48 21.59
N TYR A 508 2.91 -26.22 20.27
CA TYR A 508 3.94 -26.78 19.38
C TYR A 508 5.35 -26.34 19.76
N LEU A 509 5.53 -25.06 20.14
CA LEU A 509 6.81 -24.56 20.67
C LEU A 509 7.14 -25.22 22.02
N LEU A 510 6.21 -25.24 22.97
CA LEU A 510 6.43 -25.82 24.30
C LEU A 510 6.83 -27.30 24.24
N ASP A 511 6.14 -28.12 23.43
CA ASP A 511 6.47 -29.54 23.27
C ASP A 511 7.84 -29.73 22.61
N SER A 512 8.14 -28.95 21.56
CA SER A 512 9.43 -28.99 20.86
C SER A 512 10.60 -28.55 21.76
N LEU A 513 10.35 -27.62 22.68
CA LEU A 513 11.32 -27.17 23.66
C LEU A 513 11.53 -28.22 24.74
N ARG A 514 10.46 -28.84 25.22
CA ARG A 514 10.50 -29.95 26.20
C ARG A 514 11.35 -31.11 25.70
N GLU A 515 11.18 -31.54 24.45
CA GLU A 515 12.00 -32.61 23.87
C GLU A 515 13.49 -32.28 23.90
N ARG A 516 13.86 -31.04 23.56
CA ARG A 516 15.24 -30.56 23.59
C ARG A 516 15.79 -30.46 25.01
N ALA A 517 14.98 -30.00 25.96
CA ALA A 517 15.37 -29.93 27.37
C ALA A 517 15.66 -31.31 27.96
N ILE A 518 14.81 -32.31 27.66
CA ILE A 518 15.05 -33.71 28.04
C ILE A 518 16.35 -34.22 27.42
N ALA A 519 16.57 -33.96 26.12
CA ALA A 519 17.78 -34.38 25.43
C ALA A 519 19.06 -33.72 26.00
N ALA A 520 18.94 -32.52 26.55
CA ALA A 520 20.01 -31.79 27.23
C ALA A 520 20.20 -32.19 28.72
N GLY A 521 19.48 -33.21 29.18
CA GLY A 521 19.63 -33.78 30.53
C GLY A 521 18.93 -32.99 31.63
N PHE A 522 17.94 -32.15 31.30
CA PHE A 522 17.09 -31.53 32.32
C PHE A 522 15.97 -32.50 32.73
N GLU A 523 15.67 -32.53 34.02
CA GLU A 523 14.63 -33.37 34.62
C GLU A 523 13.33 -32.59 34.88
N PHE A 524 13.46 -31.29 35.14
CA PHE A 524 12.35 -30.39 35.46
C PHE A 524 12.36 -29.17 34.55
N LEU A 525 11.18 -28.56 34.40
CA LEU A 525 11.01 -27.24 33.82
C LEU A 525 10.35 -26.33 34.83
N SER A 526 10.93 -25.15 35.05
CA SER A 526 10.30 -24.06 35.80
C SER A 526 10.08 -22.85 34.89
N THR A 527 9.03 -22.08 35.16
CA THR A 527 8.74 -20.85 34.40
C THR A 527 7.77 -19.95 35.15
N LEU A 528 7.95 -18.64 35.00
CA LEU A 528 6.93 -17.65 35.31
C LEU A 528 6.14 -17.35 34.04
N ILE A 529 4.83 -17.61 34.04
CA ILE A 529 4.01 -17.46 32.83
C ILE A 529 2.61 -16.92 33.13
N GLU A 530 1.98 -16.29 32.13
CA GLU A 530 0.57 -15.88 32.21
C GLU A 530 -0.33 -17.09 32.47
N ASP A 531 -1.32 -16.94 33.37
CA ASP A 531 -2.28 -18.01 33.68
C ASP A 531 -2.98 -18.56 32.42
N ARG A 532 -3.23 -17.71 31.43
CA ARG A 532 -3.79 -18.11 30.13
C ARG A 532 -2.97 -19.20 29.45
N VAL A 533 -1.65 -19.07 29.42
CA VAL A 533 -0.78 -20.05 28.74
C VAL A 533 -0.75 -21.35 29.53
N TRP A 534 -0.79 -21.27 30.86
CA TRP A 534 -0.95 -22.46 31.69
C TRP A 534 -2.27 -23.18 31.42
N GLU A 535 -3.40 -22.47 31.41
CA GLU A 535 -4.75 -23.02 31.16
C GLU A 535 -4.91 -23.66 29.77
N THR A 536 -4.26 -23.08 28.76
CA THR A 536 -4.39 -23.53 27.35
C THR A 536 -3.23 -24.41 26.87
N GLY A 537 -2.19 -24.54 27.70
CA GLY A 537 -0.93 -25.22 27.42
C GLY A 537 -1.05 -26.73 27.17
N PRO A 538 0.06 -27.42 26.88
CA PRO A 538 0.08 -28.87 26.78
C PRO A 538 -0.24 -29.52 28.14
N GLU A 539 -0.72 -30.76 28.14
CA GLU A 539 -1.19 -31.45 29.35
C GLU A 539 -0.14 -31.51 30.46
N TRP A 540 1.13 -31.72 30.11
CA TRP A 540 2.22 -31.78 31.08
C TRP A 540 2.47 -30.43 31.78
N LEU A 541 2.18 -29.31 31.13
CA LEU A 541 2.29 -27.98 31.73
C LEU A 541 1.05 -27.67 32.58
N ARG A 542 -0.15 -28.08 32.15
CA ARG A 542 -1.37 -27.97 32.96
C ARG A 542 -1.28 -28.74 34.28
N ASN A 543 -0.61 -29.89 34.25
CA ASN A 543 -0.38 -30.73 35.43
C ASN A 543 0.86 -30.30 36.24
N ALA A 544 1.49 -29.17 35.90
CA ALA A 544 2.61 -28.63 36.66
C ALA A 544 2.20 -28.22 38.07
N THR A 545 3.13 -28.34 39.01
CA THR A 545 2.97 -27.84 40.37
C THR A 545 3.06 -26.31 40.34
N VAL A 546 2.02 -25.63 40.83
CA VAL A 546 2.04 -24.19 41.05
C VAL A 546 2.79 -23.91 42.35
N LEU A 547 3.96 -23.29 42.26
CA LEU A 547 4.79 -22.95 43.43
C LEU A 547 4.38 -21.60 44.03
N GLU A 548 4.05 -20.63 43.17
CA GLU A 548 3.64 -19.29 43.56
C GLU A 548 2.62 -18.73 42.56
N ARG A 549 1.67 -17.92 43.05
CA ARG A 549 0.72 -17.17 42.21
C ARG A 549 0.90 -15.67 42.45
N LEU A 550 0.93 -14.92 41.36
CA LEU A 550 1.07 -13.47 41.33
C LEU A 550 -0.20 -12.88 40.71
N ASP A 551 -1.21 -12.61 41.55
CA ASP A 551 -2.56 -12.18 41.11
C ASP A 551 -2.58 -10.85 40.35
N ASN A 552 -1.54 -10.04 40.48
CA ASN A 552 -1.45 -8.73 39.84
C ASN A 552 0.00 -8.34 39.55
N TYR A 553 0.65 -9.08 38.65
CA TYR A 553 2.06 -8.88 38.31
C TYR A 553 2.32 -7.42 37.91
N LEU A 554 3.13 -6.72 38.69
CA LEU A 554 3.46 -5.29 38.51
C LEU A 554 2.26 -4.35 38.36
N ARG A 555 1.11 -4.67 38.98
CA ARG A 555 -0.14 -3.91 38.85
C ARG A 555 -0.70 -3.86 37.42
N SER A 556 -0.34 -4.81 36.57
CA SER A 556 -0.83 -4.92 35.19
C SER A 556 -2.30 -5.34 35.08
N GLY A 557 -2.86 -5.92 36.14
CA GLY A 557 -4.17 -6.57 36.12
C GLY A 557 -4.16 -7.96 35.48
N ILE A 558 -2.98 -8.51 35.16
CA ILE A 558 -2.81 -9.83 34.55
C ILE A 558 -2.22 -10.78 35.61
N PRO A 559 -2.86 -11.94 35.87
CA PRO A 559 -2.36 -12.94 36.79
C PRO A 559 -1.29 -13.82 36.15
N PHE A 560 -0.26 -14.15 36.94
CA PHE A 560 0.84 -15.03 36.56
C PHE A 560 1.00 -16.15 37.58
N ALA A 561 1.54 -17.29 37.13
CA ALA A 561 1.91 -18.40 37.98
C ALA A 561 3.37 -18.79 37.76
N TYR A 562 4.09 -19.01 38.86
CA TYR A 562 5.39 -19.68 38.83
C TYR A 562 5.15 -21.19 38.94
N LEU A 563 5.48 -21.91 37.88
CA LEU A 563 5.18 -23.33 37.69
C LEU A 563 6.45 -24.16 37.72
N GLN A 564 6.34 -25.41 38.20
CA GLN A 564 7.34 -26.45 38.03
C GLN A 564 6.71 -27.73 37.50
N ALA A 565 7.22 -28.24 36.38
CA ALA A 565 6.75 -29.47 35.73
C ALA A 565 7.89 -30.50 35.62
N PRO A 566 7.66 -31.79 35.93
CA PRO A 566 8.59 -32.84 35.55
C PRO A 566 8.59 -33.00 34.02
N LEU A 567 9.78 -33.05 33.42
CA LEU A 567 9.91 -33.19 31.97
C LEU A 567 9.67 -34.63 31.50
N GLN A 568 9.94 -35.62 32.34
CA GLN A 568 9.60 -37.03 32.08
C GLN A 568 8.43 -37.49 32.98
N PRO A 569 7.58 -38.43 32.52
CA PRO A 569 6.55 -39.02 33.36
C PRO A 569 7.19 -39.69 34.58
N VAL A 570 6.70 -39.38 35.78
CA VAL A 570 7.11 -40.10 36.99
C VAL A 570 6.60 -41.54 36.86
N ALA A 571 7.49 -42.53 36.88
CA ALA A 571 7.10 -43.93 36.90
C ALA A 571 6.21 -44.19 38.12
N GLU A 572 4.99 -44.71 37.92
CA GLU A 572 4.13 -45.10 39.03
C GLU A 572 4.84 -46.12 39.92
N PRO A 573 4.78 -46.00 41.26
CA PRO A 573 5.36 -46.99 42.14
C PRO A 573 4.59 -48.30 41.99
N VAL A 574 5.30 -49.36 41.58
CA VAL A 574 4.79 -50.73 41.54
C VAL A 574 4.30 -51.11 42.94
N ALA A 575 2.99 -51.28 43.08
CA ALA A 575 2.38 -51.72 44.34
C ALA A 575 3.01 -53.04 44.79
N ALA A 576 3.66 -53.03 45.95
CA ALA A 576 4.13 -54.23 46.61
C ALA A 576 2.90 -55.11 46.92
N GLY A 577 2.81 -56.25 46.21
CA GLY A 577 1.76 -57.22 46.41
C GLY A 577 1.75 -57.73 47.84
N ASP A 578 0.62 -57.53 48.50
CA ASP A 578 0.31 -58.02 49.83
C ASP A 578 0.24 -59.56 49.80
N ALA A 579 1.33 -60.20 50.21
CA ALA A 579 1.33 -61.60 50.55
C ALA A 579 0.85 -61.73 51.99
N THR A 580 -0.47 -61.84 52.23
CA THR A 580 -0.99 -62.61 53.37
C THR A 580 -2.49 -62.96 53.26
N LYS A 581 -2.73 -64.27 53.39
CA LYS A 581 -3.87 -64.97 54.02
C LYS A 581 -5.10 -65.41 53.19
N ALA A 582 -5.15 -66.75 53.12
CA ALA A 582 -6.26 -67.70 53.18
C ALA A 582 -7.03 -68.01 51.89
#